data_AF-A0A9P9A873-F1
#
_entry.id   AF-A0A9P9A873-F1
#
_cell.length_a   1.000
_cell.length_b   1.000
_cell.length_c   1.000
_cell.angle_alpha   90.00
_cell.angle_beta   90.00
_cell.angle_gamma   90.00
#
_symmetry.space_group_name_H-M   'P 1'
#
loop_
_entity.id
_entity.type
_entity.pdbx_description
1 polymer ?
#
loop_
_entity_poly.entity_id
_entity_poly.type
_entity_poly.pdbx_seq_one_letter_code
_entity_poly.pdbx_strand_id
1 'polypeptide(L)'
;MDQQQHQTPAETAPQPQSQGAPSEPAAAPAPIALTDLTNSGNPLMAAHSAPMDQVLPEALQEVAPAAVPEIFPGSLSADALYMPLQQQQQLFLDPSNPNQLPIADPTVLPLMAPPVVDNTISAAEIALYDRQIRLWGIQAQQRIRGANVLLITMKALANEVAKNLVLAGIGSLTILDGDVVTEADLGSQFFLSAAEGHIGRNRAEAASAAIARLNPRVRVIVDQESIKAKGTSYFAAFDVVVATDLDSGLLTFINTATRLHQKPFYAAGTHGLYGFVFSDLIEHDYVIERDLSNVPTRLGPEGRSRTRSVVAVKTRTEGGKTRETVTKRELYSTWFLSSDGSSLPDEFASSARRKRAVGPALSCLRALWEFQSLNAGRLPGLTKEDLGLFTKLATGQHAQLGLPAETLRSDFLRSFLQNLGSEVAPVTAILGGQLAQDVINVLGQSQQPIQNTIIFDGNTMESSMYSLHPAGALGRELLSFSTPAAPVANGLEMPLPGVMMNMDGTLDFSGGGAIMTQ
;
A
#
# COMPACT_ATOMS: atom_id res chain seq x y z
N MET A 1 19.36 12.02 -79.65
CA MET A 1 18.22 11.22 -79.17
C MET A 1 17.89 11.71 -77.78
N ASP A 2 16.61 12.04 -77.60
CA ASP A 2 15.88 12.67 -76.48
C ASP A 2 16.36 12.33 -75.05
N GLN A 3 16.12 13.08 -73.97
CA GLN A 3 15.52 14.40 -73.71
C GLN A 3 15.91 14.79 -72.25
N GLN A 4 16.09 16.10 -72.04
CA GLN A 4 15.94 16.94 -70.84
C GLN A 4 15.81 16.31 -69.42
N GLN A 5 16.63 16.81 -68.48
CA GLN A 5 16.24 17.06 -67.08
C GLN A 5 16.73 18.44 -66.61
N HIS A 6 15.85 19.11 -65.88
CA HIS A 6 15.89 20.53 -65.50
C HIS A 6 16.86 20.87 -64.34
N GLN A 7 17.28 22.13 -64.38
CA GLN A 7 18.22 22.83 -63.50
C GLN A 7 17.63 23.20 -62.12
N THR A 8 18.48 23.14 -61.10
CA THR A 8 18.42 23.89 -59.83
C THR A 8 18.95 25.32 -60.01
N PRO A 9 18.39 26.35 -59.35
CA PRO A 9 19.01 27.67 -59.31
C PRO A 9 19.89 27.88 -58.07
N ALA A 10 20.97 28.62 -58.31
CA ALA A 10 22.10 28.88 -57.44
C ALA A 10 21.90 30.04 -56.46
N GLU A 11 22.75 30.01 -55.43
CA GLU A 11 22.96 30.98 -54.36
C GLU A 11 23.38 32.38 -54.86
N THR A 12 22.99 33.39 -54.08
CA THR A 12 23.58 34.73 -54.14
C THR A 12 24.18 35.07 -52.78
N ALA A 13 25.50 35.25 -52.75
CA ALA A 13 26.25 35.73 -51.58
C ALA A 13 26.27 37.26 -51.51
N PRO A 14 26.45 37.84 -50.31
CA PRO A 14 27.14 39.12 -50.18
C PRO A 14 28.42 39.02 -49.32
N GLN A 15 29.35 39.90 -49.67
CA GLN A 15 30.75 40.04 -49.25
C GLN A 15 30.97 40.64 -47.82
N PRO A 16 32.22 40.63 -47.30
CA PRO A 16 32.55 40.80 -45.88
C PRO A 16 33.26 42.13 -45.53
N GLN A 17 33.07 42.63 -44.29
CA GLN A 17 33.95 43.59 -43.57
C GLN A 17 33.73 43.39 -42.05
N SER A 18 34.64 42.80 -41.27
CA SER A 18 35.89 43.28 -40.63
C SER A 18 35.73 43.83 -39.20
N GLN A 19 36.28 43.04 -38.26
CA GLN A 19 36.95 43.38 -36.99
C GLN A 19 36.16 43.78 -35.73
N GLY A 20 36.38 42.99 -34.66
CA GLY A 20 36.12 43.30 -33.25
C GLY A 20 36.37 42.08 -32.37
N ALA A 21 37.42 42.10 -31.53
CA ALA A 21 37.86 41.02 -30.65
C ALA A 21 36.83 40.66 -29.54
N PRO A 22 36.88 39.44 -28.96
CA PRO A 22 35.84 38.93 -28.07
C PRO A 22 35.96 39.48 -26.64
N SER A 23 34.84 39.98 -26.10
CA SER A 23 34.68 40.38 -24.70
C SER A 23 34.35 39.18 -23.81
N GLU A 24 35.12 39.04 -22.73
CA GLU A 24 35.03 38.00 -21.68
C GLU A 24 33.66 37.92 -20.96
N PRO A 25 33.32 36.75 -20.39
CA PRO A 25 32.08 36.54 -19.65
C PRO A 25 32.12 37.16 -18.24
N ALA A 26 31.03 37.83 -17.86
CA ALA A 26 30.85 38.51 -16.59
C ALA A 26 30.91 37.55 -15.38
N ALA A 27 31.73 37.93 -14.40
CA ALA A 27 32.00 37.21 -13.16
C ALA A 27 30.89 37.35 -12.10
N ALA A 28 30.76 36.30 -11.29
CA ALA A 28 29.88 36.21 -10.13
C ALA A 28 30.28 37.18 -8.99
N PRO A 29 29.34 37.69 -8.18
CA PRO A 29 29.66 38.52 -7.03
C PRO A 29 30.10 37.68 -5.83
N ALA A 30 31.22 38.09 -5.22
CA ALA A 30 31.84 37.52 -4.03
C ALA A 30 31.16 38.02 -2.72
N PRO A 31 31.39 37.35 -1.56
CA PRO A 31 30.55 37.47 -0.37
C PRO A 31 30.87 38.71 0.49
N ILE A 32 29.86 39.21 1.18
CA ILE A 32 29.97 40.33 2.13
C ILE A 32 30.55 39.81 3.45
N ALA A 33 31.65 40.42 3.88
CA ALA A 33 32.29 40.18 5.17
C ALA A 33 31.56 40.90 6.30
N LEU A 34 31.33 40.21 7.42
CA LEU A 34 30.95 40.79 8.70
C LEU A 34 32.17 40.76 9.62
N THR A 35 32.66 41.94 10.00
CA THR A 35 33.62 42.14 11.09
C THR A 35 33.01 43.01 12.18
N ASP A 36 33.18 42.53 13.41
CA ASP A 36 33.21 43.20 14.71
C ASP A 36 32.07 44.12 15.14
N LEU A 37 31.30 43.63 16.12
CA LEU A 37 31.10 44.35 17.38
C LEU A 37 31.13 43.36 18.55
N THR A 38 32.25 43.40 19.26
CA THR A 38 32.47 42.82 20.57
C THR A 38 31.75 43.61 21.67
N ASN A 39 31.35 42.90 22.72
CA ASN A 39 31.37 43.31 24.13
C ASN A 39 30.22 44.18 24.68
N SER A 40 29.31 43.54 25.44
CA SER A 40 28.97 43.98 26.80
C SER A 40 28.11 42.94 27.54
N GLY A 41 28.61 42.45 28.67
CA GLY A 41 27.76 42.20 29.86
C GLY A 41 27.32 40.77 30.19
N ASN A 42 28.22 40.02 30.83
CA ASN A 42 27.98 38.91 31.79
C ASN A 42 27.10 39.41 32.99
N PRO A 43 26.68 38.63 34.03
CA PRO A 43 26.91 37.20 34.34
C PRO A 43 25.74 36.40 35.00
N LEU A 44 25.86 35.07 35.07
CA LEU A 44 25.78 34.25 36.31
C LEU A 44 25.87 32.73 36.04
N MET A 45 27.02 32.17 36.45
CA MET A 45 27.30 30.85 37.07
C MET A 45 26.26 29.71 36.89
N ALA A 46 26.57 28.63 36.17
CA ALA A 46 27.33 27.45 36.62
C ALA A 46 26.64 26.62 37.74
N ALA A 47 26.09 25.44 37.39
CA ALA A 47 26.41 24.13 38.01
C ALA A 47 25.38 23.02 37.67
N HIS A 48 25.93 21.82 37.46
CA HIS A 48 25.39 20.48 37.70
C HIS A 48 24.44 19.77 36.70
N SER A 49 25.02 18.67 36.21
CA SER A 49 24.50 17.45 35.62
C SER A 49 23.72 16.54 36.58
N ALA A 50 22.51 16.11 36.20
CA ALA A 50 21.86 14.81 36.53
C ALA A 50 20.52 14.65 35.75
N PRO A 51 19.92 13.44 35.65
CA PRO A 51 19.11 12.98 34.51
C PRO A 51 17.61 13.29 34.64
N MET A 52 16.92 13.50 33.51
CA MET A 52 15.46 13.60 33.45
C MET A 52 14.82 12.23 33.22
N ASP A 53 14.54 11.55 34.32
CA ASP A 53 13.35 10.73 34.47
C ASP A 53 12.44 11.47 35.48
N GLN A 54 11.12 11.37 35.29
CA GLN A 54 10.05 11.90 36.15
C GLN A 54 9.75 13.41 36.06
N VAL A 55 8.82 13.79 35.17
CA VAL A 55 7.65 14.63 35.50
C VAL A 55 6.53 14.31 34.49
N LEU A 56 5.60 13.43 34.85
CA LEU A 56 4.27 13.31 34.23
C LEU A 56 3.33 14.26 34.99
N PRO A 57 2.59 15.16 34.32
CA PRO A 57 1.52 15.91 34.98
C PRO A 57 0.25 15.07 35.14
N GLU A 58 -0.24 15.05 36.38
CA GLU A 58 -1.55 14.55 36.83
C GLU A 58 -2.71 15.26 36.11
N ALA A 59 -3.08 14.76 34.92
CA ALA A 59 -4.33 15.14 34.24
C ALA A 59 -5.08 13.93 33.65
N LEU A 60 -4.84 12.73 34.20
CA LEU A 60 -5.54 11.51 33.84
C LEU A 60 -6.10 10.84 35.10
N GLN A 61 -7.15 11.41 35.68
CA GLN A 61 -8.07 10.70 36.56
C GLN A 61 -9.41 11.44 36.61
N GLU A 62 -10.48 10.64 36.52
CA GLU A 62 -11.91 10.97 36.62
C GLU A 62 -12.65 11.50 35.39
N VAL A 63 -13.23 10.58 34.59
CA VAL A 63 -14.67 10.64 34.22
C VAL A 63 -15.23 9.21 34.11
N ALA A 64 -16.32 8.95 34.84
CA ALA A 64 -17.05 7.69 34.92
C ALA A 64 -17.85 7.36 33.61
N PRO A 65 -18.30 6.10 33.40
CA PRO A 65 -18.92 5.69 32.15
C PRO A 65 -20.43 5.94 32.19
N ALA A 66 -20.93 6.93 31.46
CA ALA A 66 -22.35 7.04 31.14
C ALA A 66 -22.61 7.90 29.89
N ALA A 67 -23.55 7.42 29.07
CA ALA A 67 -24.23 8.07 27.95
C ALA A 67 -23.49 8.12 26.59
N VAL A 68 -23.70 7.08 25.79
CA VAL A 68 -23.67 7.17 24.32
C VAL A 68 -25.06 7.65 23.87
N PRO A 69 -25.20 8.76 23.12
CA PRO A 69 -26.50 9.12 22.57
C PRO A 69 -26.83 8.25 21.35
N GLU A 70 -28.02 7.65 21.38
CA GLU A 70 -28.64 6.94 20.27
C GLU A 70 -28.86 7.88 19.07
N ILE A 71 -28.35 7.51 17.90
CA ILE A 71 -28.77 8.08 16.63
C ILE A 71 -28.92 6.91 15.67
N PHE A 72 -30.16 6.45 15.46
CA PHE A 72 -30.77 5.94 14.21
C PHE A 72 -32.05 5.15 14.55
N PRO A 73 -33.26 5.62 14.18
CA PRO A 73 -34.47 4.80 14.30
C PRO A 73 -34.53 3.80 13.13
N GLY A 74 -34.50 2.49 13.45
CA GLY A 74 -34.75 1.42 12.45
C GLY A 74 -33.87 0.18 12.52
N SER A 75 -32.97 0.02 13.50
CA SER A 75 -32.20 -1.22 13.66
C SER A 75 -33.02 -2.31 14.36
N LEU A 76 -33.03 -3.51 13.76
CA LEU A 76 -33.48 -4.73 14.44
C LEU A 76 -32.58 -5.01 15.65
N SER A 77 -33.15 -5.55 16.73
CA SER A 77 -32.39 -5.91 17.93
C SER A 77 -31.33 -6.97 17.62
N ALA A 78 -30.25 -6.97 18.40
CA ALA A 78 -29.11 -7.88 18.24
C ALA A 78 -29.52 -9.37 18.19
N ASP A 79 -30.63 -9.74 18.82
CA ASP A 79 -31.16 -11.10 18.82
C ASP A 79 -31.75 -11.53 17.46
N ALA A 80 -32.15 -10.60 16.60
CA ALA A 80 -32.70 -10.91 15.28
C ALA A 80 -31.61 -11.23 14.24
N LEU A 81 -30.35 -10.88 14.52
CA LEU A 81 -29.20 -11.09 13.64
C LEU A 81 -28.60 -12.51 13.73
N TYR A 82 -29.09 -13.35 14.64
CA TYR A 82 -28.51 -14.68 14.94
C TYR A 82 -29.48 -15.86 14.77
N MET A 83 -30.62 -15.68 14.09
CA MET A 83 -31.50 -16.82 13.80
C MET A 83 -30.99 -17.68 12.62
N PRO A 84 -31.10 -19.02 12.70
CA PRO A 84 -30.81 -19.91 11.58
C PRO A 84 -31.71 -19.62 10.36
N LEU A 85 -31.15 -19.70 9.14
CA LEU A 85 -31.82 -19.46 7.85
C LEU A 85 -33.15 -20.23 7.65
N GLN A 86 -33.32 -21.38 8.32
CA GLN A 86 -34.56 -22.17 8.28
C GLN A 86 -35.71 -21.58 9.11
N GLN A 87 -35.42 -20.78 10.15
CA GLN A 87 -36.44 -20.11 10.97
C GLN A 87 -36.90 -18.77 10.37
N GLN A 88 -36.03 -18.05 9.66
CA GLN A 88 -36.43 -16.83 8.94
C GLN A 88 -37.44 -17.11 7.82
N GLN A 89 -37.39 -18.28 7.19
CA GLN A 89 -38.37 -18.68 6.16
C GLN A 89 -39.76 -19.02 6.72
N GLN A 90 -39.88 -19.30 8.03
CA GLN A 90 -41.16 -19.65 8.67
C GLN A 90 -41.99 -18.43 9.10
N LEU A 91 -41.39 -17.23 9.15
CA LEU A 91 -42.10 -16.00 9.54
C LEU A 91 -42.97 -15.41 8.42
N PHE A 92 -42.94 -15.98 7.21
CA PHE A 92 -43.63 -15.46 6.02
C PHE A 92 -44.64 -16.43 5.40
N LEU A 93 -45.04 -17.47 6.13
CA LEU A 93 -46.05 -18.44 5.67
C LEU A 93 -47.29 -18.34 6.57
N ASP A 94 -48.43 -17.99 5.98
CA ASP A 94 -49.74 -18.11 6.64
C ASP A 94 -50.05 -19.62 6.83
N PRO A 95 -50.22 -20.11 8.06
CA PRO A 95 -50.45 -21.52 8.34
C PRO A 95 -51.78 -22.06 7.80
N SER A 96 -52.64 -21.21 7.22
CA SER A 96 -53.95 -21.61 6.68
C SER A 96 -53.97 -21.87 5.16
N ASN A 97 -52.88 -21.64 4.42
CA ASN A 97 -52.86 -21.83 2.96
C ASN A 97 -51.55 -22.47 2.42
N PRO A 98 -51.49 -23.79 2.23
CA PRO A 98 -50.26 -24.51 1.86
C PRO A 98 -49.80 -24.32 0.40
N ASN A 99 -50.45 -23.47 -0.42
CA ASN A 99 -50.13 -23.29 -1.85
C ASN A 99 -49.72 -21.86 -2.25
N GLN A 100 -49.37 -20.97 -1.31
CA GLN A 100 -48.96 -19.61 -1.65
C GLN A 100 -47.46 -19.55 -2.03
N LEU A 101 -47.16 -19.15 -3.27
CA LEU A 101 -45.80 -18.84 -3.72
C LEU A 101 -45.32 -17.53 -3.05
N PRO A 102 -44.02 -17.38 -2.71
CA PRO A 102 -43.53 -16.19 -2.03
C PRO A 102 -43.69 -14.95 -2.92
N ILE A 103 -44.25 -13.88 -2.36
CA ILE A 103 -44.24 -12.56 -3.01
C ILE A 103 -42.80 -12.05 -2.94
N ALA A 104 -42.15 -11.93 -4.11
CA ALA A 104 -40.83 -11.33 -4.21
C ALA A 104 -40.90 -9.84 -3.86
N ASP A 105 -40.06 -9.42 -2.92
CA ASP A 105 -39.82 -8.01 -2.61
C ASP A 105 -39.17 -7.32 -3.83
N PRO A 106 -39.77 -6.26 -4.40
CA PRO A 106 -39.23 -5.59 -5.57
C PRO A 106 -37.94 -4.78 -5.29
N THR A 107 -37.44 -4.76 -4.06
CA THR A 107 -36.20 -4.04 -3.69
C THR A 107 -34.94 -4.91 -3.65
N VAL A 108 -35.06 -6.23 -3.81
CA VAL A 108 -33.90 -7.12 -3.87
C VAL A 108 -33.47 -7.30 -5.32
N LEU A 109 -32.42 -6.60 -5.73
CA LEU A 109 -31.75 -6.87 -7.01
C LEU A 109 -31.31 -8.35 -7.02
N PRO A 110 -31.69 -9.14 -8.05
CA PRO A 110 -31.25 -10.52 -8.12
C PRO A 110 -29.73 -10.53 -8.23
N LEU A 111 -29.07 -11.21 -7.27
CA LEU A 111 -27.65 -11.57 -7.37
C LEU A 111 -27.50 -12.41 -8.64
N MET A 112 -27.15 -11.77 -9.76
CA MET A 112 -26.74 -12.47 -10.96
C MET A 112 -25.48 -13.24 -10.60
N ALA A 113 -25.55 -14.57 -10.68
CA ALA A 113 -24.35 -15.39 -10.66
C ALA A 113 -23.34 -14.80 -11.67
N PRO A 114 -22.04 -14.71 -11.32
CA PRO A 114 -21.06 -14.20 -12.26
C PRO A 114 -21.14 -15.02 -13.55
N PRO A 115 -21.07 -14.37 -14.74
CA PRO A 115 -21.10 -15.09 -16.00
C PRO A 115 -20.01 -16.15 -15.97
N VAL A 116 -20.34 -17.37 -16.41
CA VAL A 116 -19.35 -18.42 -16.64
C VAL A 116 -18.42 -17.89 -17.73
N VAL A 117 -17.28 -17.36 -17.32
CA VAL A 117 -16.26 -16.87 -18.25
C VAL A 117 -15.67 -18.10 -18.93
N ASP A 118 -15.76 -18.16 -20.25
CA ASP A 118 -15.04 -19.17 -21.02
C ASP A 118 -13.53 -18.96 -20.76
N ASN A 119 -12.94 -19.85 -19.96
CA ASN A 119 -11.55 -19.77 -19.51
C ASN A 119 -10.54 -20.06 -20.63
N THR A 120 -11.01 -20.34 -21.85
CA THR A 120 -10.15 -20.45 -23.01
C THR A 120 -9.79 -19.06 -23.53
N ILE A 121 -8.49 -18.77 -23.60
CA ILE A 121 -7.98 -17.53 -24.18
C ILE A 121 -8.12 -17.66 -25.70
N SER A 122 -8.86 -16.76 -26.33
CA SER A 122 -9.07 -16.79 -27.78
C SER A 122 -7.74 -16.63 -28.53
N ALA A 123 -7.64 -17.15 -29.76
CA ALA A 123 -6.43 -17.02 -30.57
C ALA A 123 -6.01 -15.55 -30.78
N ALA A 124 -6.98 -14.63 -30.86
CA ALA A 124 -6.73 -13.19 -30.95
C ALA A 124 -6.13 -12.62 -29.65
N GLU A 125 -6.58 -13.08 -28.48
CA GLU A 125 -5.99 -12.70 -27.19
C GLU A 125 -4.59 -13.31 -27.01
N ILE A 126 -4.37 -14.56 -27.45
CA ILE A 126 -3.03 -15.17 -27.44
C ILE A 126 -2.06 -14.34 -28.28
N ALA A 127 -2.47 -13.91 -29.47
CA ALA A 127 -1.64 -13.07 -30.33
C ALA A 127 -1.35 -11.68 -29.72
N LEU A 128 -2.35 -11.06 -29.08
CA LEU A 128 -2.21 -9.77 -28.39
C LEU A 128 -1.25 -9.85 -27.19
N TYR A 129 -1.39 -10.91 -26.38
CA TYR A 129 -0.61 -11.12 -25.17
C TYR A 129 0.62 -12.00 -25.38
N ASP A 130 1.01 -12.33 -26.62
CA ASP A 130 2.09 -13.29 -26.92
C ASP A 130 3.39 -12.95 -26.17
N ARG A 131 3.82 -11.69 -26.18
CA ARG A 131 5.03 -11.24 -25.46
C ARG A 131 4.93 -11.41 -23.94
N GLN A 132 3.74 -11.17 -23.40
CA GLN A 132 3.44 -11.28 -21.96
C GLN A 132 3.35 -12.74 -21.53
N ILE A 133 2.65 -13.56 -22.30
CA ILE A 133 2.53 -15.01 -22.13
C ILE A 133 3.90 -15.69 -22.18
N ARG A 134 4.81 -15.24 -23.06
CA ARG A 134 6.20 -15.74 -23.08
C ARG A 134 6.98 -15.46 -21.81
N LEU A 135 6.63 -14.40 -21.08
CA LEU A 135 7.31 -13.99 -19.86
C LEU A 135 6.81 -14.78 -18.64
N TRP A 136 5.49 -14.80 -18.41
CA TRP A 136 4.90 -15.39 -17.20
C TRP A 136 4.07 -16.66 -17.43
N GLY A 137 3.92 -17.09 -18.68
CA GLY A 137 3.21 -18.31 -19.03
C GLY A 137 1.69 -18.15 -19.17
N ILE A 138 1.07 -19.09 -19.86
CA ILE A 138 -0.36 -19.04 -20.19
C ILE A 138 -1.27 -19.12 -18.95
N GLN A 139 -0.87 -19.90 -17.95
CA GLN A 139 -1.65 -20.08 -16.72
C GLN A 139 -1.70 -18.79 -15.89
N ALA A 140 -0.59 -18.05 -15.83
CA ALA A 140 -0.56 -16.74 -15.18
C ALA A 140 -1.49 -15.76 -15.92
N GLN A 141 -1.43 -15.73 -17.25
CA GLN A 141 -2.31 -14.88 -18.06
C GLN A 141 -3.80 -15.21 -17.86
N GLN A 142 -4.15 -16.49 -17.72
CA GLN A 142 -5.53 -16.91 -17.42
C GLN A 142 -6.02 -16.36 -16.08
N ARG A 143 -5.17 -16.41 -15.03
CA ARG A 143 -5.50 -15.82 -13.72
C ARG A 143 -5.66 -14.30 -13.81
N ILE A 144 -4.73 -13.62 -14.48
CA ILE A 144 -4.78 -12.17 -14.70
C ILE A 144 -6.09 -11.78 -15.40
N ARG A 145 -6.47 -12.48 -16.48
CA ARG A 145 -7.72 -12.25 -17.24
C ARG A 145 -8.99 -12.41 -16.40
N GLY A 146 -8.97 -13.26 -15.37
CA GLY A 146 -10.10 -13.47 -14.47
C GLY A 146 -10.21 -12.43 -13.34
N ALA A 147 -9.19 -11.59 -13.14
CA ALA A 147 -9.08 -10.74 -11.95
C ALA A 147 -9.98 -9.50 -11.99
N ASN A 148 -10.65 -9.23 -10.87
CA ASN A 148 -11.41 -8.01 -10.62
C ASN A 148 -10.64 -7.11 -9.64
N VAL A 149 -10.17 -5.97 -10.11
CA VAL A 149 -9.33 -5.06 -9.31
C VAL A 149 -10.13 -3.79 -8.95
N LEU A 150 -10.07 -3.39 -7.67
CA LEU A 150 -10.54 -2.09 -7.22
C LEU A 150 -9.37 -1.11 -7.15
N LEU A 151 -9.53 0.05 -7.77
CA LEU A 151 -8.59 1.18 -7.70
C LEU A 151 -9.29 2.39 -7.07
N ILE A 152 -8.78 2.85 -5.93
CA ILE A 152 -9.38 3.91 -5.12
C ILE A 152 -8.56 5.20 -5.27
N THR A 153 -9.27 6.30 -5.53
CA THR A 153 -8.76 7.65 -5.84
C THR A 153 -8.10 7.71 -7.22
N MET A 154 -8.70 8.46 -8.15
CA MET A 154 -8.21 8.58 -9.52
C MET A 154 -7.39 9.86 -9.71
N LYS A 155 -6.08 9.77 -9.44
CA LYS A 155 -5.08 10.82 -9.67
C LYS A 155 -3.94 10.34 -10.57
N ALA A 156 -2.85 11.09 -10.72
CA ALA A 156 -1.80 10.74 -11.69
C ALA A 156 -1.12 9.39 -11.41
N LEU A 157 -0.90 9.03 -10.14
CA LEU A 157 -0.39 7.70 -9.79
C LEU A 157 -1.37 6.59 -10.22
N ALA A 158 -2.65 6.77 -9.92
CA ALA A 158 -3.70 5.84 -10.32
C ALA A 158 -3.83 5.71 -11.85
N ASN A 159 -3.59 6.78 -12.62
CA ASN A 159 -3.58 6.70 -14.08
C ASN A 159 -2.52 5.70 -14.58
N GLU A 160 -1.34 5.76 -14.00
CA GLU A 160 -0.24 4.86 -14.33
C GLU A 160 -0.55 3.41 -13.93
N VAL A 161 -1.12 3.20 -12.74
CA VAL A 161 -1.58 1.88 -12.30
C VAL A 161 -2.66 1.33 -13.24
N ALA A 162 -3.72 2.10 -13.51
CA ALA A 162 -4.83 1.72 -14.38
C ALA A 162 -4.34 1.37 -15.78
N LYS A 163 -3.49 2.21 -16.38
CA LYS A 163 -2.89 1.97 -17.70
C LYS A 163 -2.20 0.61 -17.74
N ASN A 164 -1.31 0.33 -16.79
CA ASN A 164 -0.53 -0.90 -16.78
C ASN A 164 -1.40 -2.14 -16.53
N LEU A 165 -2.36 -2.08 -15.61
CA LEU A 165 -3.27 -3.19 -15.33
C LEU A 165 -4.19 -3.50 -16.53
N VAL A 166 -4.77 -2.47 -17.16
CA VAL A 166 -5.66 -2.64 -18.31
C VAL A 166 -4.92 -3.19 -19.53
N LEU A 167 -3.68 -2.73 -19.78
CA LEU A 167 -2.82 -3.25 -20.84
C LEU A 167 -2.33 -4.68 -20.56
N ALA A 168 -2.19 -5.07 -19.28
CA ALA A 168 -1.91 -6.45 -18.89
C ALA A 168 -3.10 -7.41 -19.12
N GLY A 169 -4.30 -6.84 -19.32
CA GLY A 169 -5.50 -7.61 -19.64
C GLY A 169 -6.16 -8.24 -18.42
N ILE A 170 -6.30 -7.49 -17.32
CA ILE A 170 -7.16 -7.90 -16.20
C ILE A 170 -8.62 -8.06 -16.63
N GLY A 171 -9.43 -8.78 -15.85
CA GLY A 171 -10.84 -9.00 -16.17
C GLY A 171 -11.70 -7.73 -16.04
N SER A 172 -11.60 -7.06 -14.90
CA SER A 172 -12.26 -5.77 -14.69
C SER A 172 -11.49 -4.84 -13.76
N LEU A 173 -11.64 -3.54 -14.02
CA LEU A 173 -11.12 -2.46 -13.19
C LEU A 173 -12.30 -1.61 -12.72
N THR A 174 -12.58 -1.65 -11.42
CA THR A 174 -13.51 -0.71 -10.79
C THR A 174 -12.73 0.47 -10.24
N ILE A 175 -13.09 1.69 -10.65
CA ILE A 175 -12.47 2.94 -10.22
C ILE A 175 -13.42 3.63 -9.26
N LEU A 176 -12.99 3.82 -8.01
CA LEU A 176 -13.74 4.50 -6.96
C LEU A 176 -13.10 5.87 -6.69
N ASP A 177 -13.76 6.94 -7.12
CA ASP A 177 -13.38 8.31 -6.79
C ASP A 177 -14.63 9.17 -6.70
N GLY A 178 -14.80 9.87 -5.57
CA GLY A 178 -15.94 10.75 -5.31
C GLY A 178 -15.70 12.20 -5.70
N ASP A 179 -14.49 12.56 -6.06
CA ASP A 179 -14.12 13.94 -6.34
C ASP A 179 -14.30 14.30 -7.82
N VAL A 180 -14.31 15.61 -8.08
CA VAL A 180 -14.39 16.18 -9.44
C VAL A 180 -13.00 16.54 -9.98
N VAL A 181 -12.92 16.62 -11.30
CA VAL A 181 -11.74 17.11 -12.02
C VAL A 181 -11.57 18.61 -11.78
N THR A 182 -10.37 18.98 -11.37
CA THR A 182 -9.90 20.36 -11.23
C THR A 182 -8.89 20.70 -12.32
N GLU A 183 -8.52 21.97 -12.47
CA GLU A 183 -7.48 22.38 -13.42
C GLU A 183 -6.11 21.77 -13.07
N ALA A 184 -5.81 21.60 -11.78
CA ALA A 184 -4.55 21.01 -11.31
C ALA A 184 -4.39 19.57 -11.80
N ASP A 185 -5.49 18.82 -11.89
CA ASP A 185 -5.49 17.43 -12.36
C ASP A 185 -5.01 17.34 -13.82
N LEU A 186 -5.30 18.33 -14.66
CA LEU A 186 -4.89 18.31 -16.08
C LEU A 186 -3.37 18.36 -16.27
N GLY A 187 -2.62 18.84 -15.27
CA GLY A 187 -1.17 18.94 -15.34
C GLY A 187 -0.43 17.61 -15.17
N SER A 188 -1.04 16.65 -14.47
CA SER A 188 -0.42 15.36 -14.14
C SER A 188 -1.23 14.16 -14.66
N GLN A 189 -2.53 14.34 -14.94
CA GLN A 189 -3.43 13.26 -15.33
C GLN A 189 -3.66 13.14 -16.83
N PHE A 190 -2.90 12.27 -17.50
CA PHE A 190 -2.95 12.09 -18.96
C PHE A 190 -4.24 11.48 -19.54
N PHE A 191 -5.18 10.99 -18.70
CA PHE A 191 -6.51 10.58 -19.17
C PHE A 191 -7.53 11.72 -19.23
N LEU A 192 -7.17 12.90 -18.73
CA LEU A 192 -8.04 14.05 -18.67
C LEU A 192 -7.65 15.10 -19.73
N SER A 193 -8.64 15.82 -20.25
CA SER A 193 -8.43 16.84 -21.27
C SER A 193 -9.38 18.02 -21.07
N ALA A 194 -8.83 19.24 -21.09
CA ALA A 194 -9.63 20.46 -21.12
C ALA A 194 -10.50 20.54 -22.38
N ALA A 195 -9.98 20.09 -23.53
CA ALA A 195 -10.69 20.11 -24.81
C ALA A 195 -11.91 19.18 -24.83
N GLU A 196 -11.91 18.14 -23.99
CA GLU A 196 -13.03 17.21 -23.83
C GLU A 196 -14.02 17.66 -22.72
N GLY A 197 -13.81 18.84 -22.13
CA GLY A 197 -14.72 19.41 -21.13
C GLY A 197 -14.76 18.61 -19.82
N HIS A 198 -13.63 18.04 -19.39
CA HIS A 198 -13.60 17.17 -18.21
C HIS A 198 -13.67 17.92 -16.88
N ILE A 199 -13.27 19.20 -16.82
CA ILE A 199 -13.30 20.01 -15.59
C ILE A 199 -14.72 20.04 -15.01
N GLY A 200 -14.84 19.76 -13.71
CA GLY A 200 -16.11 19.72 -12.98
C GLY A 200 -16.88 18.41 -13.08
N ARG A 201 -16.47 17.47 -13.95
CA ARG A 201 -17.01 16.10 -13.96
C ARG A 201 -16.35 15.24 -12.89
N ASN A 202 -16.98 14.15 -12.48
CA ASN A 202 -16.35 13.16 -11.59
C ASN A 202 -15.05 12.61 -12.22
N ARG A 203 -13.96 12.50 -11.45
CA ARG A 203 -12.65 12.10 -11.99
C ARG A 203 -12.65 10.68 -12.57
N ALA A 204 -13.22 9.72 -11.85
CA ALA A 204 -13.28 8.32 -12.29
C ALA A 204 -14.11 8.21 -13.58
N GLU A 205 -15.25 8.92 -13.66
CA GLU A 205 -16.08 8.98 -14.85
C GLU A 205 -15.32 9.59 -16.04
N ALA A 206 -14.66 10.74 -15.85
CA ALA A 206 -13.93 11.44 -16.89
C ALA A 206 -12.77 10.60 -17.47
N ALA A 207 -12.06 9.85 -16.62
CA ALA A 207 -10.95 8.99 -17.06
C ALA A 207 -11.42 7.67 -17.71
N SER A 208 -12.61 7.17 -17.36
CA SER A 208 -13.08 5.82 -17.72
C SER A 208 -13.08 5.52 -19.22
N ALA A 209 -13.49 6.49 -20.05
CA ALA A 209 -13.54 6.32 -21.50
C ALA A 209 -12.13 6.17 -22.09
N ALA A 210 -11.15 6.93 -21.60
CA ALA A 210 -9.76 6.81 -22.06
C ALA A 210 -9.13 5.49 -21.62
N ILE A 211 -9.42 5.04 -20.40
CA ILE A 211 -8.94 3.75 -19.88
C ILE A 211 -9.54 2.59 -20.69
N ALA A 212 -10.85 2.60 -20.96
CA ALA A 212 -11.51 1.55 -21.75
C ALA A 212 -10.96 1.44 -23.18
N ARG A 213 -10.51 2.56 -23.77
CA ARG A 213 -9.87 2.56 -25.10
C ARG A 213 -8.52 1.83 -25.13
N LEU A 214 -7.80 1.72 -24.01
CA LEU A 214 -6.51 1.02 -23.96
C LEU A 214 -6.66 -0.47 -24.25
N ASN A 215 -7.75 -1.08 -23.74
CA ASN A 215 -8.04 -2.48 -23.98
C ASN A 215 -9.55 -2.75 -23.83
N PRO A 216 -10.30 -2.84 -24.94
CA PRO A 216 -11.75 -3.07 -24.92
C PRO A 216 -12.19 -4.40 -24.31
N ARG A 217 -11.26 -5.31 -23.99
CA ARG A 217 -11.55 -6.59 -23.33
C ARG A 217 -11.63 -6.47 -21.81
N VAL A 218 -11.09 -5.39 -21.25
CA VAL A 218 -11.16 -5.11 -19.81
C VAL A 218 -12.43 -4.33 -19.52
N ARG A 219 -13.25 -4.83 -18.59
CA ARG A 219 -14.45 -4.11 -18.18
C ARG A 219 -14.06 -3.01 -17.19
N VAL A 220 -14.23 -1.74 -17.59
CA VAL A 220 -14.02 -0.59 -16.72
C VAL A 220 -15.35 -0.20 -16.08
N ILE A 221 -15.38 -0.12 -14.75
CA ILE A 221 -16.55 0.24 -13.95
C ILE A 221 -16.20 1.50 -13.15
N VAL A 222 -17.16 2.41 -13.03
CA VAL A 222 -17.01 3.66 -12.28
C VAL A 222 -17.94 3.62 -11.07
N ASP A 223 -17.37 3.91 -9.91
CA ASP A 223 -18.09 4.18 -8.67
C ASP A 223 -17.77 5.61 -8.23
N GLN A 224 -18.79 6.47 -8.25
CA GLN A 224 -18.65 7.91 -8.01
C GLN A 224 -18.82 8.30 -6.53
N GLU A 225 -19.02 7.32 -5.64
CA GLU A 225 -19.17 7.61 -4.22
C GLU A 225 -17.81 7.83 -3.55
N SER A 226 -17.85 8.49 -2.39
CA SER A 226 -16.66 8.56 -1.53
C SER A 226 -16.35 7.19 -0.93
N ILE A 227 -15.06 6.86 -0.80
CA ILE A 227 -14.61 5.71 0.00
C ILE A 227 -15.17 5.72 1.43
N LYS A 228 -15.48 6.90 1.99
CA LYS A 228 -16.08 7.07 3.32
C LYS A 228 -17.52 6.54 3.40
N ALA A 229 -18.20 6.39 2.27
CA ALA A 229 -19.55 5.84 2.20
C ALA A 229 -19.58 4.30 2.10
N LYS A 230 -18.42 3.66 1.90
CA LYS A 230 -18.33 2.22 1.67
C LYS A 230 -18.18 1.44 2.98
N GLY A 231 -19.06 0.46 3.18
CA GLY A 231 -18.92 -0.53 4.25
C GLY A 231 -17.84 -1.58 3.92
N THR A 232 -17.46 -2.39 4.91
CA THR A 232 -16.42 -3.42 4.76
C THR A 232 -16.78 -4.48 3.70
N SER A 233 -18.06 -4.84 3.59
CA SER A 233 -18.55 -5.83 2.63
C SER A 233 -18.30 -5.44 1.16
N TYR A 234 -18.12 -4.15 0.87
CA TYR A 234 -17.80 -3.67 -0.47
C TYR A 234 -16.53 -4.31 -1.04
N PHE A 235 -15.51 -4.52 -0.19
CA PHE A 235 -14.22 -5.03 -0.62
C PHE A 235 -14.23 -6.53 -0.97
N ALA A 236 -15.26 -7.28 -0.55
CA ALA A 236 -15.35 -8.72 -0.77
C ALA A 236 -15.44 -9.12 -2.25
N ALA A 237 -15.94 -8.21 -3.11
CA ALA A 237 -16.17 -8.44 -4.53
C ALA A 237 -14.89 -8.41 -5.39
N PHE A 238 -13.76 -7.96 -4.83
CA PHE A 238 -12.52 -7.76 -5.57
C PHE A 238 -11.47 -8.82 -5.25
N ASP A 239 -10.58 -9.10 -6.20
CA ASP A 239 -9.45 -10.01 -6.02
C ASP A 239 -8.23 -9.27 -5.47
N VAL A 240 -8.08 -7.99 -5.81
CA VAL A 240 -7.04 -7.09 -5.28
C VAL A 240 -7.62 -5.69 -5.10
N VAL A 241 -7.26 -5.04 -4.00
CA VAL A 241 -7.61 -3.64 -3.73
C VAL A 241 -6.37 -2.77 -3.74
N VAL A 242 -6.38 -1.70 -4.53
CA VAL A 242 -5.32 -0.71 -4.61
C VAL A 242 -5.87 0.65 -4.19
N ALA A 243 -5.31 1.25 -3.16
CA ALA A 243 -5.66 2.59 -2.69
C ALA A 243 -4.51 3.55 -2.94
N THR A 244 -4.81 4.70 -3.56
CA THR A 244 -3.81 5.73 -3.82
C THR A 244 -4.15 7.06 -3.16
N ASP A 245 -3.13 7.80 -2.74
CA ASP A 245 -3.21 9.19 -2.29
C ASP A 245 -4.30 9.46 -1.21
N LEU A 246 -4.50 8.49 -0.29
CA LEU A 246 -5.39 8.60 0.87
C LEU A 246 -4.61 8.84 2.17
N ASP A 247 -5.28 9.41 3.18
CA ASP A 247 -4.73 9.56 4.52
C ASP A 247 -4.59 8.21 5.26
N SER A 248 -3.75 8.19 6.29
CA SER A 248 -3.43 6.99 7.07
C SER A 248 -4.65 6.32 7.72
N GLY A 249 -5.67 7.11 8.12
CA GLY A 249 -6.88 6.59 8.73
C GLY A 249 -7.69 5.76 7.74
N LEU A 250 -7.88 6.28 6.53
CA LEU A 250 -8.56 5.56 5.45
C LEU A 250 -7.75 4.33 4.99
N LEU A 251 -6.42 4.44 4.87
CA LEU A 251 -5.57 3.29 4.52
C LEU A 251 -5.67 2.17 5.57
N THR A 252 -5.71 2.52 6.86
CA THR A 252 -5.92 1.57 7.96
C THR A 252 -7.28 0.90 7.87
N PHE A 253 -8.35 1.68 7.62
CA PHE A 253 -9.70 1.15 7.45
C PHE A 253 -9.80 0.18 6.28
N ILE A 254 -9.31 0.56 5.10
CA ILE A 254 -9.37 -0.27 3.89
C ILE A 254 -8.57 -1.55 4.12
N ASN A 255 -7.34 -1.47 4.64
CA ASN A 255 -6.53 -2.65 4.86
C ASN A 255 -7.16 -3.62 5.88
N THR A 256 -7.79 -3.10 6.93
CA THR A 256 -8.54 -3.91 7.89
C THR A 256 -9.73 -4.59 7.21
N ALA A 257 -10.48 -3.85 6.40
CA ALA A 257 -11.64 -4.38 5.67
C ALA A 257 -11.23 -5.45 4.64
N THR A 258 -10.13 -5.25 3.91
CA THR A 258 -9.63 -6.25 2.96
C THR A 258 -9.15 -7.51 3.68
N ARG A 259 -8.49 -7.39 4.83
CA ARG A 259 -8.11 -8.52 5.69
C ARG A 259 -9.33 -9.32 6.16
N LEU A 260 -10.41 -8.67 6.58
CA LEU A 260 -11.66 -9.34 6.97
C LEU A 260 -12.24 -10.21 5.83
N HIS A 261 -12.01 -9.80 4.58
CA HIS A 261 -12.48 -10.52 3.39
C HIS A 261 -11.39 -11.32 2.67
N GLN A 262 -10.22 -11.51 3.29
CA GLN A 262 -9.07 -12.23 2.73
C GLN A 262 -8.61 -11.69 1.37
N LYS A 263 -8.60 -10.36 1.22
CA LYS A 263 -8.22 -9.67 -0.02
C LYS A 263 -6.84 -9.03 0.11
N PRO A 264 -5.93 -9.30 -0.84
CA PRO A 264 -4.70 -8.53 -1.02
C PRO A 264 -4.96 -7.03 -1.12
N PHE A 265 -4.12 -6.25 -0.47
CA PHE A 265 -4.22 -4.81 -0.42
C PHE A 265 -2.90 -4.13 -0.77
N TYR A 266 -2.99 -3.06 -1.54
CA TYR A 266 -1.89 -2.15 -1.81
C TYR A 266 -2.28 -0.72 -1.44
N ALA A 267 -1.35 0.00 -0.82
CA ALA A 267 -1.43 1.43 -0.62
C ALA A 267 -0.27 2.11 -1.33
N ALA A 268 -0.50 3.25 -1.97
CA ALA A 268 0.58 4.03 -2.56
C ALA A 268 0.26 5.52 -2.55
N GLY A 269 1.27 6.36 -2.67
CA GLY A 269 1.07 7.79 -2.75
C GLY A 269 2.32 8.53 -3.19
N THR A 270 2.12 9.74 -3.71
CA THR A 270 3.21 10.61 -4.18
C THR A 270 3.18 11.99 -3.55
N HIS A 271 4.38 12.51 -3.27
CA HIS A 271 4.62 13.84 -2.74
C HIS A 271 5.82 14.43 -3.48
N GLY A 272 5.55 15.02 -4.64
CA GLY A 272 6.53 15.62 -5.54
C GLY A 272 7.57 14.59 -5.99
N LEU A 273 8.82 14.78 -5.58
CA LEU A 273 9.91 13.86 -5.88
C LEU A 273 9.91 12.58 -5.01
N TYR A 274 9.05 12.46 -4.01
CA TYR A 274 9.01 11.31 -3.11
C TYR A 274 7.73 10.50 -3.29
N GLY A 275 7.76 9.23 -2.89
CA GLY A 275 6.55 8.44 -2.81
C GLY A 275 6.79 7.06 -2.20
N PHE A 276 5.71 6.30 -2.07
CA PHE A 276 5.75 4.98 -1.46
C PHE A 276 4.81 4.00 -2.16
N VAL A 277 5.14 2.72 -2.02
CA VAL A 277 4.22 1.59 -2.25
C VAL A 277 4.25 0.71 -1.02
N PHE A 278 3.10 0.30 -0.55
CA PHE A 278 2.91 -0.66 0.52
C PHE A 278 2.08 -1.83 0.00
N SER A 279 2.41 -3.03 0.46
CA SER A 279 1.71 -4.28 0.12
C SER A 279 1.33 -5.03 1.39
N ASP A 280 0.09 -5.50 1.44
CA ASP A 280 -0.39 -6.48 2.41
C ASP A 280 -1.14 -7.59 1.67
N LEU A 281 -0.44 -8.69 1.42
CA LEU A 281 -0.99 -9.87 0.76
C LEU A 281 -1.52 -10.92 1.74
N ILE A 282 -1.57 -10.61 3.04
CA ILE A 282 -1.94 -11.53 4.12
C ILE A 282 -0.94 -12.69 4.25
N GLU A 283 -1.13 -13.72 3.43
CA GLU A 283 -0.16 -14.75 3.12
C GLU A 283 -0.18 -14.99 1.61
N HIS A 284 0.99 -14.99 0.99
CA HIS A 284 1.09 -15.14 -0.46
C HIS A 284 2.08 -16.23 -0.83
N ASP A 285 1.59 -17.25 -1.55
CA ASP A 285 2.41 -18.30 -2.13
C ASP A 285 2.77 -17.94 -3.57
N TYR A 286 4.07 -17.98 -3.87
CA TYR A 286 4.59 -17.75 -5.21
C TYR A 286 5.57 -18.86 -5.59
N VAL A 287 5.75 -19.04 -6.90
CA VAL A 287 6.57 -20.10 -7.45
C VAL A 287 7.82 -19.53 -8.12
N ILE A 288 8.98 -20.11 -7.79
CA ILE A 288 10.25 -19.88 -8.49
C ILE A 288 10.67 -21.19 -9.16
N GLU A 289 10.97 -21.10 -10.46
CA GLU A 289 11.64 -22.18 -11.19
C GLU A 289 13.13 -21.87 -11.33
N ARG A 290 13.98 -22.85 -11.03
CA ARG A 290 15.43 -22.74 -11.17
C ARG A 290 16.05 -24.08 -11.54
N ASP A 291 17.28 -24.06 -12.04
CA ASP A 291 18.06 -25.28 -12.20
C ASP A 291 18.36 -25.88 -10.81
N LEU A 292 18.38 -27.21 -10.72
CA LEU A 292 18.62 -27.91 -9.46
C LEU A 292 19.98 -27.49 -8.87
N SER A 293 19.96 -26.98 -7.64
CA SER A 293 21.18 -26.61 -6.91
C SER A 293 21.87 -27.83 -6.31
N ASN A 294 23.18 -27.74 -6.12
CA ASN A 294 23.95 -28.72 -5.34
C ASN A 294 23.56 -28.72 -3.86
N VAL A 295 22.92 -27.66 -3.37
CA VAL A 295 22.41 -27.55 -2.00
C VAL A 295 20.92 -27.91 -1.99
N PRO A 296 20.49 -28.96 -1.26
CA PRO A 296 19.08 -29.32 -1.18
C PRO A 296 18.22 -28.22 -0.57
N THR A 297 17.08 -27.93 -1.21
CA THR A 297 16.09 -26.98 -0.69
C THR A 297 15.35 -27.60 0.50
N ARG A 298 15.42 -26.95 1.66
CA ARG A 298 14.73 -27.39 2.86
C ARG A 298 13.38 -26.70 2.99
N LEU A 299 12.37 -27.46 3.41
CA LEU A 299 11.07 -26.91 3.78
C LEU A 299 11.18 -26.13 5.10
N GLY A 300 10.35 -25.12 5.28
CA GLY A 300 10.31 -24.28 6.48
C GLY A 300 10.94 -22.89 6.28
N PRO A 301 11.25 -22.16 7.36
CA PRO A 301 11.74 -20.79 7.32
C PRO A 301 12.99 -20.62 6.44
N GLU A 302 13.01 -19.58 5.60
CA GLU A 302 14.13 -19.34 4.69
C GLU A 302 15.18 -18.42 5.32
N GLY A 303 16.27 -19.01 5.82
CA GLY A 303 17.44 -18.29 6.31
C GLY A 303 17.10 -17.36 7.49
N ARG A 304 17.44 -16.07 7.34
CA ARG A 304 17.14 -15.03 8.35
C ARG A 304 15.85 -14.26 8.03
N SER A 305 15.08 -14.68 7.03
CA SER A 305 13.83 -14.00 6.71
C SER A 305 12.82 -14.23 7.83
N ARG A 306 12.20 -13.14 8.29
CA ARG A 306 11.13 -13.18 9.31
C ARG A 306 9.77 -13.55 8.71
N THR A 307 9.62 -13.39 7.39
CA THR A 307 8.33 -13.48 6.68
C THR A 307 8.28 -14.66 5.72
N ARG A 308 9.45 -15.16 5.27
CA ARG A 308 9.55 -16.12 4.17
C ARG A 308 9.77 -17.55 4.62
N SER A 309 9.04 -18.48 4.01
CA SER A 309 9.27 -19.92 4.17
C SER A 309 9.13 -20.66 2.85
N VAL A 310 9.82 -21.79 2.73
CA VAL A 310 9.64 -22.76 1.63
C VAL A 310 8.54 -23.74 2.04
N VAL A 311 7.47 -23.80 1.23
CA VAL A 311 6.29 -24.62 1.54
C VAL A 311 6.27 -25.91 0.72
N ALA A 312 6.74 -25.87 -0.53
CA ALA A 312 6.80 -27.05 -1.37
C ALA A 312 7.99 -27.00 -2.34
N VAL A 313 8.49 -28.18 -2.68
CA VAL A 313 9.56 -28.36 -3.67
C VAL A 313 9.15 -29.50 -4.59
N LYS A 314 9.16 -29.24 -5.89
CA LYS A 314 8.92 -30.25 -6.93
C LYS A 314 10.10 -30.25 -7.89
N THR A 315 10.48 -31.42 -8.37
CA THR A 315 11.59 -31.57 -9.32
C THR A 315 11.05 -32.14 -10.63
N ARG A 316 11.47 -31.56 -11.75
CA ARG A 316 11.12 -32.03 -13.11
C ARG A 316 12.39 -32.10 -13.95
N THR A 317 12.59 -33.24 -14.61
CA THR A 317 13.69 -33.42 -15.58
C THR A 317 13.14 -33.26 -16.99
N GLU A 318 13.70 -32.34 -17.75
CA GLU A 318 13.31 -32.08 -19.15
C GLU A 318 14.58 -31.85 -19.97
N GLY A 319 14.77 -32.63 -21.03
CA GLY A 319 15.93 -32.51 -21.94
C GLY A 319 17.30 -32.72 -21.27
N GLY A 320 17.39 -33.59 -20.25
CA GLY A 320 18.64 -33.87 -19.53
C GLY A 320 19.05 -32.82 -18.51
N LYS A 321 18.27 -31.75 -18.34
CA LYS A 321 18.40 -30.79 -17.24
C LYS A 321 17.31 -31.04 -16.20
N THR A 322 17.71 -31.05 -14.93
CA THR A 322 16.78 -31.18 -13.81
C THR A 322 16.49 -29.78 -13.26
N ARG A 323 15.23 -29.36 -13.34
CA ARG A 323 14.74 -28.11 -12.77
C ARG A 323 13.97 -28.37 -11.49
N GLU A 324 14.10 -27.43 -10.56
CA GLU A 324 13.40 -27.39 -9.30
C GLU A 324 12.37 -26.25 -9.33
N THR A 325 11.12 -26.59 -9.02
CA THR A 325 10.03 -25.67 -8.78
C THR A 325 9.86 -25.53 -7.28
N VAL A 326 10.18 -24.36 -6.73
CA VAL A 326 10.11 -24.06 -5.29
C VAL A 326 8.94 -23.12 -5.04
N THR A 327 7.96 -23.58 -4.27
CA THR A 327 6.87 -22.74 -3.76
C THR A 327 7.28 -22.13 -2.44
N LYS A 328 7.24 -20.80 -2.37
CA LYS A 328 7.59 -20.01 -1.21
C LYS A 328 6.39 -19.21 -0.74
N ARG A 329 6.28 -19.02 0.57
CA ARG A 329 5.26 -18.18 1.21
C ARG A 329 5.89 -16.93 1.77
N GLU A 330 5.23 -15.80 1.59
CA GLU A 330 5.48 -14.56 2.31
C GLU A 330 4.31 -14.24 3.25
N LEU A 331 4.63 -13.78 4.46
CA LEU A 331 3.67 -13.29 5.44
C LEU A 331 3.74 -11.77 5.53
N TYR A 332 2.58 -11.14 5.67
CA TYR A 332 2.45 -9.68 5.68
C TYR A 332 1.88 -9.17 7.01
N SER A 333 2.19 -7.91 7.32
CA SER A 333 1.59 -7.14 8.40
C SER A 333 0.62 -6.12 7.82
N THR A 334 -0.33 -5.69 8.64
CA THR A 334 -1.24 -4.60 8.26
C THR A 334 -0.48 -3.28 8.07
N TRP A 335 -1.12 -2.34 7.37
CA TRP A 335 -0.65 -0.97 7.18
C TRP A 335 -0.25 -0.35 8.52
N PHE A 336 -1.17 -0.33 9.49
CA PHE A 336 -0.94 0.26 10.81
C PHE A 336 0.33 -0.27 11.50
N LEU A 337 0.51 -1.59 11.51
CA LEU A 337 1.69 -2.22 12.13
C LEU A 337 2.99 -1.93 11.37
N SER A 338 2.90 -1.72 10.06
CA SER A 338 4.06 -1.46 9.20
C SER A 338 4.45 0.02 9.18
N SER A 339 3.47 0.93 9.18
CA SER A 339 3.67 2.36 9.09
C SER A 339 4.12 2.99 10.41
N ASP A 340 3.60 2.53 11.55
CA ASP A 340 3.84 3.15 12.86
C ASP A 340 4.68 2.26 13.79
N GLY A 341 4.34 0.97 13.90
CA GLY A 341 4.91 0.09 14.94
C GLY A 341 6.16 -0.71 14.58
N SER A 342 6.66 -0.64 13.34
CA SER A 342 7.72 -1.55 12.89
C SER A 342 9.12 -0.92 12.92
N SER A 343 10.09 -1.74 13.34
CA SER A 343 11.51 -1.44 13.24
C SER A 343 12.07 -1.85 11.88
N LEU A 344 13.26 -1.34 11.56
CA LEU A 344 14.02 -1.83 10.41
C LEU A 344 14.40 -3.31 10.58
N PRO A 345 14.56 -4.07 9.49
CA PRO A 345 15.08 -5.43 9.54
C PRO A 345 16.42 -5.54 10.28
N ASP A 346 16.69 -6.69 10.91
CA ASP A 346 17.89 -6.94 11.74
C ASP A 346 19.22 -6.72 10.98
N GLU A 347 19.18 -6.87 9.65
CA GLU A 347 20.33 -6.58 8.79
C GLU A 347 20.75 -5.09 8.81
N PHE A 348 19.84 -4.17 9.14
CA PHE A 348 20.17 -2.76 9.40
C PHE A 348 20.67 -2.56 10.82
N ALA A 349 20.08 -3.25 11.81
CA ALA A 349 20.50 -3.13 13.21
C ALA A 349 21.99 -3.44 13.40
N SER A 350 22.48 -4.46 12.70
CA SER A 350 23.87 -4.94 12.78
C SER A 350 24.89 -4.10 12.00
N SER A 351 24.48 -3.12 11.19
CA SER A 351 25.39 -2.39 10.29
C SER A 351 25.14 -0.88 10.28
N ALA A 352 26.06 -0.13 10.89
CA ALA A 352 26.04 1.35 10.84
C ALA A 352 26.09 1.90 9.41
N ARG A 353 26.77 1.20 8.48
CA ARG A 353 26.80 1.56 7.06
C ARG A 353 25.41 1.44 6.43
N ARG A 354 24.69 0.33 6.69
CA ARG A 354 23.34 0.14 6.14
C ARG A 354 22.35 1.13 6.74
N LYS A 355 22.45 1.44 8.04
CA LYS A 355 21.65 2.50 8.66
C LYS A 355 21.85 3.85 7.97
N ARG A 356 23.09 4.24 7.69
CA ARG A 356 23.38 5.49 6.95
C ARG A 356 22.90 5.49 5.50
N ALA A 357 22.67 4.32 4.92
CA ALA A 357 22.12 4.18 3.56
C ALA A 357 20.59 4.28 3.53
N VAL A 358 19.90 4.22 4.68
CA VAL A 358 18.45 4.44 4.74
C VAL A 358 18.17 5.92 4.50
N GLY A 359 17.52 6.22 3.38
CA GLY A 359 17.15 7.59 3.04
C GLY A 359 16.18 8.20 4.07
N PRO A 360 16.29 9.51 4.38
CA PRO A 360 15.42 10.18 5.34
C PRO A 360 13.96 10.27 4.89
N ALA A 361 13.65 9.99 3.62
CA ALA A 361 12.29 9.91 3.07
C ALA A 361 11.39 8.96 3.87
N LEU A 362 11.91 7.81 4.33
CA LEU A 362 11.12 6.87 5.16
C LEU A 362 10.66 7.52 6.48
N SER A 363 11.58 8.19 7.18
CA SER A 363 11.26 8.90 8.43
C SER A 363 10.27 10.04 8.19
N CYS A 364 10.44 10.77 7.08
CA CYS A 364 9.56 11.90 6.73
C CYS A 364 8.15 11.45 6.34
N LEU A 365 8.02 10.33 5.62
CA LEU A 365 6.71 9.74 5.28
C LEU A 365 5.97 9.25 6.53
N ARG A 366 6.66 8.57 7.46
CA ARG A 366 6.06 8.20 8.75
C ARG A 366 5.59 9.42 9.55
N ALA A 367 6.44 10.44 9.64
CA ALA A 367 6.08 11.69 10.29
C ALA A 367 4.91 12.41 9.61
N LEU A 368 4.80 12.31 8.28
CA LEU A 368 3.67 12.86 7.55
C LEU A 368 2.36 12.13 7.90
N TRP A 369 2.37 10.80 7.93
CA TRP A 369 1.18 10.01 8.29
C TRP A 369 0.75 10.27 9.74
N GLU A 370 1.71 10.38 10.67
CA GLU A 370 1.44 10.75 12.05
C GLU A 370 0.89 12.19 12.14
N PHE A 371 1.49 13.13 11.41
CA PHE A 371 1.00 14.52 11.35
C PHE A 371 -0.44 14.58 10.84
N GLN A 372 -0.77 13.86 9.77
CA GLN A 372 -2.12 13.81 9.23
C GLN A 372 -3.10 13.22 10.25
N SER A 373 -2.68 12.18 10.97
CA SER A 373 -3.51 11.55 12.01
C SER A 373 -3.82 12.52 13.14
N LEU A 374 -2.85 13.35 13.55
CA LEU A 374 -3.03 14.38 14.58
C LEU A 374 -3.82 15.60 14.09
N ASN A 375 -3.84 15.87 12.78
CA ASN A 375 -4.42 17.08 12.18
C ASN A 375 -5.55 16.79 11.20
N ALA A 376 -6.36 15.77 11.46
CA ALA A 376 -7.57 15.42 10.70
C ALA A 376 -7.35 15.31 9.18
N GLY A 377 -6.24 14.68 8.77
CA GLY A 377 -5.88 14.42 7.37
C GLY A 377 -5.15 15.58 6.68
N ARG A 378 -5.02 16.75 7.31
CA ARG A 378 -4.37 17.93 6.73
C ARG A 378 -2.86 17.71 6.52
N LEU A 379 -2.35 18.18 5.38
CA LEU A 379 -0.91 18.25 5.12
C LEU A 379 -0.23 19.38 5.92
N PRO A 380 1.02 19.21 6.39
CA PRO A 380 1.80 20.28 6.99
C PRO A 380 2.01 21.44 5.99
N GLY A 381 1.75 22.66 6.44
CA GLY A 381 2.07 23.87 5.73
C GLY A 381 3.49 24.37 6.03
N LEU A 382 3.87 25.49 5.43
CA LEU A 382 5.17 26.15 5.66
C LEU A 382 5.13 27.13 6.84
N THR A 383 4.17 26.97 7.77
CA THR A 383 4.09 27.81 8.97
C THR A 383 5.17 27.40 9.98
N LYS A 384 5.55 28.32 10.87
CA LYS A 384 6.54 28.04 11.92
C LYS A 384 6.08 26.91 12.86
N GLU A 385 4.78 26.86 13.14
CA GLU A 385 4.15 25.85 13.98
C GLU A 385 4.19 24.46 13.33
N ASP A 386 3.73 24.35 12.07
CA ASP A 386 3.73 23.10 11.33
C ASP A 386 5.15 22.58 11.12
N LEU A 387 6.09 23.45 10.77
CA LEU A 387 7.50 23.08 10.61
C LEU A 387 8.11 22.56 11.92
N GLY A 388 7.80 23.21 13.05
CA GLY A 388 8.25 22.79 14.38
C GLY A 388 7.69 21.42 14.77
N LEU A 389 6.39 21.22 14.58
CA LEU A 389 5.73 19.95 14.85
C LEU A 389 6.27 18.84 13.94
N PHE A 390 6.31 19.06 12.63
CA PHE A 390 6.79 18.06 11.67
C PHE A 390 8.25 17.68 11.92
N THR A 391 9.12 18.65 12.25
CA THR A 391 10.52 18.37 12.60
C THR A 391 10.61 17.48 13.85
N LYS A 392 9.78 17.73 14.86
CA LYS A 392 9.71 16.90 16.08
C LYS A 392 9.28 15.46 15.74
N LEU A 393 8.22 15.31 14.94
CA LEU A 393 7.73 14.00 14.51
C LEU A 393 8.77 13.25 13.67
N ALA A 394 9.36 13.90 12.67
CA ALA A 394 10.40 13.32 11.81
C ALA A 394 11.62 12.87 12.63
N THR A 395 12.06 13.67 13.61
CA THR A 395 13.16 13.31 14.51
C THR A 395 12.80 12.09 15.37
N GLY A 396 11.59 12.05 15.90
CA GLY A 396 11.08 10.91 16.68
C GLY A 396 11.05 9.61 15.86
N GLN A 397 10.44 9.66 14.68
CA GLN A 397 10.36 8.52 13.76
C GLN A 397 11.75 8.05 13.29
N HIS A 398 12.68 8.99 13.06
CA HIS A 398 14.06 8.68 12.71
C HIS A 398 14.80 7.96 13.86
N ALA A 399 14.60 8.40 15.10
CA ALA A 399 15.16 7.76 16.28
C ALA A 399 14.54 6.37 16.54
N GLN A 400 13.23 6.20 16.34
CA GLN A 400 12.56 4.90 16.47
C GLN A 400 13.07 3.86 15.46
N LEU A 401 13.40 4.29 14.24
CA LEU A 401 14.07 3.44 13.24
C LEU A 401 15.54 3.13 13.60
N GLY A 402 16.08 3.74 14.66
CA GLY A 402 17.45 3.56 15.11
C GLY A 402 18.48 4.14 14.13
N LEU A 403 18.09 5.19 13.40
CA LEU A 403 18.91 5.86 12.39
C LEU A 403 19.78 6.98 13.01
N PRO A 404 20.97 7.26 12.45
CA PRO A 404 21.86 8.29 12.99
C PRO A 404 21.31 9.70 12.72
N ALA A 405 21.19 10.52 13.76
CA ALA A 405 20.58 11.84 13.69
C ALA A 405 21.21 12.76 12.62
N GLU A 406 22.50 12.57 12.30
CA GLU A 406 23.18 13.33 11.24
C GLU A 406 22.64 13.08 9.82
N THR A 407 21.88 12.00 9.62
CA THR A 407 21.30 11.66 8.31
C THR A 407 19.96 12.36 8.05
N LEU A 408 19.31 12.90 9.09
CA LEU A 408 18.10 13.72 8.97
C LEU A 408 18.46 15.20 8.92
N ARG A 409 18.85 15.68 7.74
CA ARG A 409 19.32 17.06 7.55
C ARG A 409 18.15 18.03 7.38
N SER A 410 18.32 19.27 7.87
CA SER A 410 17.25 20.28 7.85
C SER A 410 16.87 20.79 6.45
N ASP A 411 17.81 20.72 5.49
CA ASP A 411 17.57 21.02 4.07
C ASP A 411 16.67 19.96 3.44
N PHE A 412 16.89 18.67 3.77
CA PHE A 412 16.02 17.59 3.33
C PHE A 412 14.59 17.77 3.85
N LEU A 413 14.41 18.06 5.15
CA LEU A 413 13.09 18.29 5.74
C LEU A 413 12.31 19.40 5.02
N ARG A 414 12.96 20.53 4.73
CA ARG A 414 12.34 21.64 3.99
C ARG A 414 11.98 21.24 2.56
N SER A 415 12.90 20.57 1.86
CA SER A 415 12.66 20.06 0.51
C SER A 415 11.47 19.10 0.48
N PHE A 416 11.40 18.14 1.42
CA PHE A 416 10.29 17.20 1.54
C PHE A 416 8.96 17.93 1.74
N LEU A 417 8.90 18.89 2.66
CA LEU A 417 7.68 19.68 2.93
C LEU A 417 7.22 20.49 1.71
N GLN A 418 8.16 21.06 0.93
CA GLN A 418 7.84 21.80 -0.30
C GLN A 418 7.25 20.92 -1.41
N ASN A 419 7.52 19.61 -1.36
CA ASN A 419 7.03 18.65 -2.36
C ASN A 419 5.63 18.10 -2.02
N LEU A 420 5.12 18.32 -0.81
CA LEU A 420 3.84 17.73 -0.39
C LEU A 420 2.68 18.16 -1.29
N GLY A 421 1.82 17.19 -1.61
CA GLY A 421 0.65 17.39 -2.47
C GLY A 421 0.95 17.63 -3.95
N SER A 422 2.22 17.68 -4.36
CA SER A 422 2.60 17.81 -5.77
C SER A 422 2.62 16.46 -6.46
N GLU A 423 2.17 16.40 -7.72
CA GLU A 423 2.22 15.21 -8.56
C GLU A 423 3.20 15.43 -9.71
N VAL A 424 4.25 14.60 -9.76
CA VAL A 424 5.30 14.70 -10.78
C VAL A 424 5.22 13.48 -11.68
N ALA A 425 4.92 13.69 -12.96
CA ALA A 425 4.63 12.61 -13.90
C ALA A 425 5.70 11.48 -13.94
N PRO A 426 7.03 11.78 -14.02
CA PRO A 426 8.06 10.75 -13.92
C PRO A 426 7.99 9.88 -12.66
N VAL A 427 7.70 10.49 -11.50
CA VAL A 427 7.59 9.78 -10.22
C VAL A 427 6.38 8.86 -10.21
N THR A 428 5.23 9.38 -10.67
CA THR A 428 4.00 8.59 -10.79
C THR A 428 4.14 7.43 -11.77
N ALA A 429 4.92 7.58 -12.85
CA ALA A 429 5.18 6.52 -13.81
C ALA A 429 6.07 5.42 -13.23
N ILE A 430 7.12 5.77 -12.49
CA ILE A 430 8.01 4.80 -11.83
C ILE A 430 7.23 4.01 -10.77
N LEU A 431 6.56 4.71 -9.86
CA LEU A 431 5.82 4.08 -8.77
C LEU A 431 4.60 3.30 -9.27
N GLY A 432 3.85 3.87 -10.21
CA GLY A 432 2.67 3.23 -10.80
C GLY A 432 3.03 1.99 -11.60
N GLY A 433 4.15 2.01 -12.33
CA GLY A 433 4.70 0.84 -13.01
C GLY A 433 5.15 -0.24 -12.03
N GLN A 434 5.88 0.13 -10.96
CA GLN A 434 6.35 -0.81 -9.96
C GLN A 434 5.20 -1.49 -9.19
N LEU A 435 4.20 -0.70 -8.77
CA LEU A 435 2.99 -1.19 -8.12
C LEU A 435 2.19 -2.10 -9.04
N ALA A 436 1.88 -1.67 -10.27
CA ALA A 436 1.10 -2.48 -11.20
C ALA A 436 1.80 -3.80 -11.55
N GLN A 437 3.13 -3.77 -11.73
CA GLN A 437 3.90 -4.99 -11.97
C GLN A 437 3.80 -5.97 -10.80
N ASP A 438 3.83 -5.49 -9.56
CA ASP A 438 3.66 -6.37 -8.39
C ASP A 438 2.26 -6.96 -8.31
N VAL A 439 1.22 -6.15 -8.58
CA VAL A 439 -0.17 -6.64 -8.66
C VAL A 439 -0.30 -7.75 -9.72
N ILE A 440 0.28 -7.55 -10.92
CA ILE A 440 0.28 -8.55 -11.99
C ILE A 440 1.01 -9.83 -11.56
N ASN A 441 2.16 -9.69 -10.89
CA ASN A 441 2.93 -10.81 -10.37
C ASN A 441 2.14 -11.62 -9.32
N VAL A 442 1.44 -10.94 -8.41
CA VAL A 442 0.60 -11.54 -7.37
C VAL A 442 -0.59 -12.28 -7.97
N LEU A 443 -1.31 -11.65 -8.92
CA LEU A 443 -2.38 -12.32 -9.67
C LEU A 443 -1.85 -13.53 -10.46
N GLY A 444 -0.66 -13.38 -11.03
CA GLY A 444 0.08 -14.42 -11.73
C GLY A 444 0.68 -15.49 -10.81
N GLN A 445 0.69 -15.31 -9.47
CA GLN A 445 1.41 -16.15 -8.50
C GLN A 445 2.86 -16.45 -8.91
N SER A 446 3.50 -15.46 -9.52
CA SER A 446 4.82 -15.57 -10.12
C SER A 446 5.74 -14.54 -9.52
N GLN A 447 7.02 -14.88 -9.39
CA GLN A 447 8.06 -14.00 -8.82
C GLN A 447 7.83 -13.68 -7.34
N GLN A 448 8.86 -13.11 -6.72
CA GLN A 448 8.78 -12.66 -5.34
C GLN A 448 8.05 -11.30 -5.30
N PRO A 449 6.98 -11.16 -4.51
CA PRO A 449 6.27 -9.90 -4.35
C PRO A 449 7.06 -8.85 -3.55
N ILE A 450 6.63 -7.60 -3.62
CA ILE A 450 7.08 -6.51 -2.74
C ILE A 450 6.90 -6.92 -1.28
N GLN A 451 7.93 -6.73 -0.45
CA GLN A 451 7.90 -7.08 0.98
C GLN A 451 8.50 -5.97 1.85
N ASN A 452 7.70 -5.16 2.53
CA ASN A 452 6.31 -4.82 2.17
C ASN A 452 6.18 -3.36 1.76
N THR A 453 7.23 -2.57 1.95
CA THR A 453 7.20 -1.12 1.74
C THR A 453 8.34 -0.70 0.83
N ILE A 454 8.02 0.01 -0.23
CA ILE A 454 8.98 0.70 -1.10
C ILE A 454 8.89 2.18 -0.81
N ILE A 455 10.06 2.81 -0.71
CA ILE A 455 10.21 4.25 -0.64
C ILE A 455 11.01 4.69 -1.85
N PHE A 456 10.46 5.63 -2.61
CA PHE A 456 11.11 6.23 -3.75
C PHE A 456 11.61 7.63 -3.42
N ASP A 457 12.86 7.90 -3.78
CA ASP A 457 13.48 9.22 -3.74
C ASP A 457 13.89 9.65 -5.15
N GLY A 458 13.18 10.61 -5.71
CA GLY A 458 13.40 11.15 -7.05
C GLY A 458 14.64 12.03 -7.18
N ASN A 459 15.30 12.41 -6.08
CA ASN A 459 16.59 13.10 -6.17
C ASN A 459 17.72 12.12 -6.48
N THR A 460 17.67 10.91 -5.93
CA THR A 460 18.63 9.84 -6.20
C THR A 460 18.16 8.86 -7.27
N MET A 461 16.87 8.92 -7.62
CA MET A 461 16.17 7.97 -8.50
C MET A 461 16.22 6.53 -7.96
N GLU A 462 16.19 6.37 -6.64
CA GLU A 462 16.27 5.06 -5.97
C GLU A 462 14.91 4.64 -5.38
N SER A 463 14.52 3.39 -5.62
CA SER A 463 13.40 2.70 -4.94
C SER A 463 13.96 1.70 -3.93
N SER A 464 14.01 2.10 -2.65
CA SER A 464 14.46 1.22 -1.58
C SER A 464 13.30 0.44 -0.99
N MET A 465 13.44 -0.88 -0.90
CA MET A 465 12.45 -1.76 -0.27
C MET A 465 12.84 -2.09 1.17
N TYR A 466 11.87 -1.97 2.08
CA TYR A 466 12.00 -2.26 3.50
C TYR A 466 10.90 -3.25 3.92
N SER A 467 11.32 -4.37 4.52
CA SER A 467 10.42 -5.35 5.13
C SER A 467 10.07 -4.89 6.54
N LEU A 468 8.99 -4.10 6.64
CA LEU A 468 8.59 -3.38 7.83
C LEU A 468 7.52 -4.18 8.59
N HIS A 469 7.96 -4.92 9.61
CA HIS A 469 7.08 -5.76 10.43
C HIS A 469 7.43 -5.68 11.93
N PRO A 470 6.43 -5.67 12.83
CA PRO A 470 6.66 -5.70 14.28
C PRO A 470 7.34 -7.01 14.69
N ALA A 471 8.16 -6.96 15.74
CA ALA A 471 8.78 -8.17 16.30
C ALA A 471 7.71 -9.16 16.82
N GLY A 472 7.96 -10.46 16.71
CA GLY A 472 7.01 -11.50 17.13
C GLY A 472 6.30 -12.21 15.97
N ALA A 473 5.17 -12.85 16.26
CA ALA A 473 4.40 -13.61 15.29
C ALA A 473 3.69 -12.68 14.29
N LEU A 474 3.71 -13.07 13.01
CA LEU A 474 3.18 -12.27 11.89
C LEU A 474 1.94 -12.91 11.30
N GLY A 475 1.05 -12.07 10.74
CA GLY A 475 0.07 -12.42 9.70
C GLY A 475 -1.08 -13.34 10.11
N ARG A 476 -0.79 -14.54 10.65
CA ARG A 476 -1.75 -15.60 10.96
C ARG A 476 -2.44 -15.39 12.31
N GLU A 477 -1.69 -14.98 13.33
CA GLU A 477 -2.27 -14.69 14.65
C GLU A 477 -3.21 -13.47 14.61
N LEU A 478 -2.95 -12.52 13.69
CA LEU A 478 -3.81 -11.37 13.47
C LEU A 478 -5.17 -11.75 12.85
N LEU A 479 -5.27 -12.90 12.18
CA LEU A 479 -6.53 -13.41 11.64
C LEU A 479 -7.32 -14.23 12.65
N SER A 480 -6.65 -14.92 13.58
CA SER A 480 -7.30 -15.79 14.57
C SER A 480 -8.25 -15.07 15.54
N PHE A 481 -8.18 -13.73 15.63
CA PHE A 481 -9.11 -12.92 16.42
C PHE A 481 -10.45 -12.63 15.72
N SER A 482 -10.59 -12.93 14.42
CA SER A 482 -11.74 -12.50 13.60
C SER A 482 -12.71 -13.62 13.19
N THR A 483 -12.36 -14.88 13.43
CA THR A 483 -13.31 -16.00 13.27
C THR A 483 -14.10 -16.19 14.57
N PRO A 484 -15.45 -16.04 14.58
CA PRO A 484 -16.23 -16.67 15.63
C PRO A 484 -15.92 -18.16 15.53
N ALA A 485 -15.41 -18.72 16.64
CA ALA A 485 -15.06 -20.12 16.71
C ALA A 485 -16.22 -20.94 16.14
N ALA A 486 -15.94 -21.74 15.10
CA ALA A 486 -16.89 -22.74 14.64
C ALA A 486 -17.31 -23.58 15.86
N PRO A 487 -18.60 -23.93 16.02
CA PRO A 487 -19.01 -24.78 17.12
C PRO A 487 -18.26 -26.10 16.98
N VAL A 488 -17.31 -26.34 17.87
CA VAL A 488 -16.53 -27.57 17.90
C VAL A 488 -17.51 -28.68 18.24
N ALA A 489 -17.83 -29.49 17.24
CA ALA A 489 -18.57 -30.72 17.45
C ALA A 489 -17.70 -31.67 18.30
N ASN A 490 -18.15 -31.88 19.54
CA ASN A 490 -17.85 -32.98 20.45
C ASN A 490 -16.48 -33.67 20.35
N GLY A 491 -15.69 -33.49 21.41
CA GLY A 491 -15.00 -34.58 22.08
C GLY A 491 -13.58 -34.87 21.62
N LEU A 492 -12.60 -34.21 22.26
CA LEU A 492 -11.39 -34.78 22.86
C LEU A 492 -10.46 -33.62 23.26
N GLU A 493 -10.38 -33.35 24.55
CA GLU A 493 -9.47 -32.36 25.14
C GLU A 493 -8.01 -32.83 25.01
N MET A 494 -7.13 -31.89 24.66
CA MET A 494 -5.69 -31.98 24.91
C MET A 494 -5.31 -30.86 25.89
N PRO A 495 -4.47 -31.11 26.91
CA PRO A 495 -4.36 -30.25 28.07
C PRO A 495 -3.38 -29.08 27.88
N LEU A 496 -3.74 -27.91 28.42
CA LEU A 496 -2.80 -26.84 28.73
C LEU A 496 -1.98 -27.22 29.98
N PRO A 497 -0.67 -26.91 30.05
CA PRO A 497 0.14 -27.30 31.20
C PRO A 497 -0.08 -26.35 32.38
N GLY A 498 -0.51 -26.91 33.51
CA GLY A 498 -0.08 -26.46 34.83
C GLY A 498 -1.01 -25.54 35.61
N VAL A 499 -2.25 -25.98 35.90
CA VAL A 499 -2.97 -25.63 37.15
C VAL A 499 -3.92 -26.80 37.46
N MET A 500 -3.76 -27.49 38.60
CA MET A 500 -4.76 -28.48 39.06
C MET A 500 -5.74 -27.79 40.01
N MET A 501 -7.04 -27.85 39.68
CA MET A 501 -8.14 -27.53 40.60
C MET A 501 -8.70 -28.82 41.21
N ASN A 502 -8.95 -28.83 42.52
CA ASN A 502 -9.69 -29.90 43.18
C ASN A 502 -11.20 -29.72 42.98
N MET A 503 -11.94 -30.84 43.06
CA MET A 503 -13.36 -30.96 42.70
C MET A 503 -14.36 -30.17 43.56
N ASP A 504 -13.93 -29.37 44.53
CA ASP A 504 -14.82 -28.53 45.35
C ASP A 504 -14.64 -27.00 45.11
N GLY A 505 -13.81 -26.61 44.14
CA GLY A 505 -13.75 -25.22 43.66
C GLY A 505 -13.04 -24.24 44.58
N THR A 506 -12.18 -24.70 45.49
CA THR A 506 -11.30 -23.83 46.30
C THR A 506 -9.85 -23.85 45.78
N LEU A 507 -9.20 -22.68 45.79
CA LEU A 507 -7.80 -22.49 45.41
C LEU A 507 -6.92 -22.54 46.69
N ASP A 508 -6.07 -23.57 46.81
CA ASP A 508 -5.13 -23.72 47.92
C ASP A 508 -3.80 -23.01 47.61
N PHE A 509 -3.43 -22.05 48.46
CA PHE A 509 -2.12 -21.41 48.48
C PHE A 509 -1.33 -21.88 49.71
N SER A 510 -0.98 -23.16 49.76
CA SER A 510 -0.06 -23.67 50.79
C SER A 510 0.77 -24.85 50.28
N GLY A 511 2.10 -24.71 50.33
CA GLY A 511 3.02 -25.82 50.06
C GLY A 511 4.34 -25.43 49.40
N GLY A 512 5.17 -24.67 50.12
CA GLY A 512 6.58 -24.51 49.76
C GLY A 512 7.37 -25.81 49.97
N GLY A 513 8.42 -25.99 49.17
CA GLY A 513 9.31 -27.15 49.24
C GLY A 513 10.56 -27.07 48.36
N ALA A 514 11.45 -26.12 48.67
CA ALA A 514 12.90 -26.31 48.82
C ALA A 514 13.74 -27.20 47.85
N ILE A 515 14.73 -26.53 47.21
CA ILE A 515 16.19 -26.87 47.13
C ILE A 515 16.65 -27.96 46.11
N MET A 516 17.38 -27.56 45.05
CA MET A 516 18.86 -27.68 44.93
C MET A 516 19.39 -27.30 43.55
N THR A 517 20.40 -26.43 43.59
CA THR A 517 21.48 -26.26 42.62
C THR A 517 22.22 -27.56 42.30
N GLN A 518 22.56 -27.76 41.03
CA GLN A 518 23.93 -27.97 40.55
C GLN A 518 24.07 -27.46 39.12
#